data_AF-A0A1J4L1M4-F1
#
_entry.id   AF-A0A1J4L1M4-F1
#
_cell.length_a   1.000
_cell.length_b   1.000
_cell.length_c   1.000
_cell.angle_alpha   90.00
_cell.angle_beta   90.00
_cell.angle_gamma   90.00
#
_symmetry.space_group_name_H-M   'P 1'
#
loop_
_entity.id
_entity.type
_entity.pdbx_description
1 polymer ?
#
loop_
_entity_poly.entity_id
_entity_poly.type
_entity_poly.pdbx_seq_one_letter_code
_entity_poly.pdbx_strand_id
1 'polypeptide(L)'
;MSQKQLLQYLNFICSPDEDTQRRGMTCLISTSVLQPQIILSGMNEIKLLITSLCVSKSPKWGTISSILLALTNTIKCVPDQIQDQMCTLISISKEITYSFLHSTSLDHAFRPHLFPFVNAISKAFQSGVTLNIEIFLKISEHCSIGFAPFASFLPVITSNLKTVINLISSCDSQYYPKLADPIESPDIDVTFFYVSIWAISMKTLINRPSAIQILMKHTKQLMELSNCEDAMFHEPCQFLLFCCRALQSQHEEIKQKSNLLLPILMDRLKFRENLVYKAIESQMKETQEKPKTFMVQRTVVEVLQKKGRNSKWKQFELILADEAKILLWTTHKNLLREGVALHMKDITEVKIIPNNRKEVDRDNVIKINTHKKEEYLIAFKTQQETIQWQNLIHALLANI
;
A
#
# COMPACT_ATOMS: atom_id res chain seq x y z
N MET A 1 -3.24 12.04 -23.62
CA MET A 1 -2.48 12.77 -22.57
C MET A 1 -1.24 11.96 -22.24
N SER A 2 -0.10 12.62 -22.10
CA SER A 2 1.23 12.06 -22.37
C SER A 2 2.04 11.75 -21.11
N GLN A 3 2.99 10.81 -21.23
CA GLN A 3 4.08 10.55 -20.27
C GLN A 3 4.81 11.85 -19.86
N LYS A 4 4.90 12.85 -20.76
CA LYS A 4 5.43 14.19 -20.45
C LYS A 4 4.70 14.88 -19.30
N GLN A 5 3.39 14.70 -19.17
CA GLN A 5 2.60 15.31 -18.10
C GLN A 5 2.93 14.68 -16.75
N LEU A 6 3.10 13.35 -16.69
CA LEU A 6 3.56 12.67 -15.49
C LEU A 6 4.96 13.13 -15.09
N LEU A 7 5.90 13.20 -16.04
CA LEU A 7 7.27 13.68 -15.79
C LEU A 7 7.28 15.11 -15.22
N GLN A 8 6.40 15.98 -15.70
CA GLN A 8 6.24 17.33 -15.13
C GLN A 8 5.79 17.28 -13.66
N TYR A 9 4.83 16.42 -13.31
CA TYR A 9 4.41 16.26 -11.92
C TYR A 9 5.52 15.72 -11.03
N LEU A 10 6.25 14.70 -11.50
CA LEU A 10 7.38 14.13 -10.75
C LEU A 10 8.49 15.18 -10.55
N ASN A 11 8.76 16.01 -11.56
CA ASN A 11 9.69 17.13 -11.44
C ASN A 11 9.22 18.17 -10.42
N PHE A 12 7.93 18.50 -10.40
CA PHE A 12 7.37 19.40 -9.39
C PHE A 12 7.51 18.83 -7.98
N ILE A 13 7.29 17.53 -7.80
CA ILE A 13 7.46 16.83 -6.51
C ILE A 13 8.91 16.90 -6.01
N CYS A 14 9.89 16.97 -6.92
CA CYS A 14 11.30 17.13 -6.59
C CYS A 14 11.71 18.58 -6.29
N SER A 15 10.81 19.56 -6.50
CA SER A 15 11.11 20.97 -6.30
C SER A 15 11.53 21.27 -4.85
N PRO A 16 12.52 22.15 -4.63
CA PRO A 16 12.82 22.66 -3.29
C PRO A 16 11.75 23.63 -2.77
N ASP A 17 10.92 24.19 -3.66
CA ASP A 17 9.79 25.03 -3.30
C ASP A 17 8.61 24.17 -2.81
N GLU A 18 8.23 24.31 -1.55
CA GLU A 18 7.19 23.51 -0.90
C GLU A 18 5.83 23.63 -1.59
N ASP A 19 5.49 24.81 -2.12
CA ASP A 19 4.23 25.04 -2.83
C ASP A 19 4.18 24.32 -4.17
N THR A 20 5.28 24.37 -4.93
CA THR A 20 5.43 23.63 -6.18
C THR A 20 5.42 22.12 -5.93
N GLN A 21 6.13 21.65 -4.91
CA GLN A 21 6.11 20.26 -4.48
C GLN A 21 4.69 19.80 -4.14
N ARG A 22 3.98 20.58 -3.31
CA ARG A 22 2.60 20.31 -2.91
C ARG A 22 1.65 20.24 -4.11
N ARG A 23 1.74 21.21 -5.03
CA ARG A 23 0.94 21.19 -6.28
C ARG A 23 1.24 19.98 -7.15
N GLY A 24 2.51 19.60 -7.28
CA GLY A 24 2.92 18.38 -7.97
C GLY A 24 2.27 17.13 -7.37
N MET A 25 2.28 17.01 -6.04
CA MET A 25 1.62 15.91 -5.31
C MET A 25 0.11 15.89 -5.53
N THR A 26 -0.57 17.03 -5.43
CA THR A 26 -2.01 17.15 -5.68
C THR A 26 -2.36 16.74 -7.10
N CYS A 27 -1.58 17.17 -8.10
CA CYS A 27 -1.76 16.78 -9.49
C CYS A 27 -1.57 15.27 -9.69
N LEU A 28 -0.57 14.66 -9.03
CA LEU A 28 -0.33 13.22 -9.10
C LEU A 28 -1.51 12.41 -8.53
N ILE A 29 -1.97 12.75 -7.33
CA ILE A 29 -3.10 12.08 -6.67
C ILE A 29 -4.41 12.28 -7.45
N SER A 30 -4.63 13.47 -7.99
CA SER A 30 -5.79 13.75 -8.85
C SER A 30 -5.76 12.90 -10.12
N THR A 31 -4.59 12.83 -10.76
CA THR A 31 -4.38 12.06 -12.00
C THR A 31 -4.54 10.56 -11.75
N SER A 32 -4.13 10.04 -10.60
CA SER A 32 -4.28 8.61 -10.29
C SER A 32 -5.72 8.13 -10.21
N VAL A 33 -6.66 9.05 -9.96
CA VAL A 33 -8.09 8.73 -9.94
C VAL A 33 -8.75 9.05 -11.28
N LEU A 34 -8.42 10.19 -11.88
CA LEU A 34 -9.06 10.64 -13.13
C LEU A 34 -8.53 9.93 -14.37
N GLN A 35 -7.23 9.63 -14.39
CA GLN A 35 -6.50 9.09 -15.54
C GLN A 35 -5.41 8.12 -15.07
N PRO A 36 -5.78 7.02 -14.40
CA PRO A 36 -4.83 6.06 -13.82
C PRO A 36 -3.83 5.48 -14.84
N GLN A 37 -4.20 5.42 -16.12
CA GLN A 37 -3.35 4.98 -17.22
C GLN A 37 -2.06 5.80 -17.36
N ILE A 38 -2.12 7.09 -17.05
CA ILE A 38 -0.94 7.96 -17.09
C ILE A 38 0.05 7.52 -16.01
N ILE A 39 -0.44 7.18 -14.81
CA ILE A 39 0.38 6.68 -13.70
C ILE A 39 0.99 5.32 -14.07
N LEU A 40 0.18 4.39 -14.61
CA LEU A 40 0.67 3.08 -15.06
C LEU A 40 1.77 3.20 -16.14
N SER A 41 1.62 4.15 -17.06
CA SER A 41 2.57 4.34 -18.16
C SER A 41 3.95 4.84 -17.73
N GLY A 42 4.09 5.42 -16.53
CA GLY A 42 5.39 5.88 -16.01
C GLY A 42 5.74 5.28 -14.65
N MET A 43 5.38 4.01 -14.45
CA MET A 43 5.70 3.26 -13.24
C MET A 43 7.21 3.17 -12.97
N ASN A 44 8.04 3.12 -14.01
CA ASN A 44 9.49 3.08 -13.88
C ASN A 44 10.04 4.40 -13.31
N GLU A 45 9.54 5.53 -13.78
CA GLU A 45 9.93 6.86 -13.31
C GLU A 45 9.45 7.11 -11.88
N ILE A 46 8.24 6.63 -11.54
CA ILE A 46 7.74 6.66 -10.17
C ILE A 46 8.63 5.80 -9.26
N LYS A 47 9.00 4.59 -9.69
CA LYS A 47 9.92 3.73 -8.94
C LYS A 47 11.27 4.41 -8.72
N LEU A 48 11.86 4.99 -9.77
CA LEU A 48 13.13 5.73 -9.67
C LEU A 48 13.04 6.89 -8.68
N LEU A 49 11.95 7.67 -8.73
CA LEU A 49 11.72 8.74 -7.78
C LEU A 49 11.64 8.20 -6.35
N ILE A 50 10.85 7.16 -6.09
CA ILE A 50 10.74 6.54 -4.77
C ILE A 50 12.11 6.06 -4.28
N THR A 51 12.86 5.34 -5.12
CA THR A 51 14.21 4.89 -4.77
C THR A 51 15.09 6.07 -4.40
N SER A 52 15.06 7.18 -5.14
CA SER A 52 15.84 8.38 -4.80
C SER A 52 15.45 9.00 -3.46
N LEU A 53 14.16 8.98 -3.10
CA LEU A 53 13.65 9.46 -1.82
C LEU A 53 14.04 8.54 -0.66
N CYS A 54 14.22 7.25 -0.94
CA CYS A 54 14.58 6.21 0.02
C CYS A 54 16.09 6.11 0.33
N VAL A 55 16.97 6.58 -0.56
CA VAL A 55 18.44 6.51 -0.38
C VAL A 55 18.99 7.54 0.62
N SER A 56 18.23 8.60 0.92
CA SER A 56 18.69 9.64 1.86
C SER A 56 18.72 9.15 3.31
N LYS A 57 19.61 9.72 4.14
CA LYS A 57 19.67 9.44 5.60
C LYS A 57 18.39 9.84 6.36
N SER A 58 17.58 10.69 5.75
CA SER A 58 16.29 11.17 6.27
C SER A 58 15.22 11.05 5.18
N PRO A 59 14.72 9.84 4.90
CA PRO A 59 13.77 9.62 3.81
C PRO A 59 12.53 10.52 3.96
N LYS A 60 12.04 11.06 2.83
CA LYS A 60 10.87 11.93 2.81
C LYS A 60 9.58 11.11 2.91
N TRP A 61 9.31 10.53 4.08
CA TRP A 61 8.20 9.61 4.30
C TRP A 61 6.82 10.19 3.97
N GLY A 62 6.60 11.50 4.17
CA GLY A 62 5.38 12.18 3.76
C GLY A 62 5.18 12.14 2.24
N THR A 63 6.18 12.55 1.47
CA THR A 63 6.17 12.49 0.00
C THR A 63 5.97 11.05 -0.49
N ILE A 64 6.72 10.10 0.07
CA ILE A 64 6.59 8.67 -0.26
C ILE A 64 5.16 8.19 -0.01
N SER A 65 4.56 8.55 1.13
CA SER A 65 3.19 8.15 1.49
C SER A 65 2.15 8.73 0.54
N SER A 66 2.33 9.98 0.09
CA SER A 66 1.45 10.58 -0.90
C SER A 66 1.59 9.95 -2.29
N ILE A 67 2.79 9.51 -2.69
CA ILE A 67 2.99 8.74 -3.93
C ILE A 67 2.33 7.35 -3.79
N LEU A 68 2.51 6.68 -2.64
CA LEU A 68 1.84 5.40 -2.35
C LEU A 68 0.32 5.54 -2.40
N LEU A 69 -0.26 6.65 -1.93
CA LEU A 69 -1.69 6.93 -2.07
C LEU A 69 -2.09 7.04 -3.55
N ALA A 70 -1.30 7.73 -4.37
CA ALA A 70 -1.56 7.82 -5.80
C ALA A 70 -1.50 6.44 -6.48
N LEU A 71 -0.52 5.61 -6.15
CA LEU A 71 -0.41 4.24 -6.66
C LEU A 71 -1.56 3.35 -6.18
N THR A 72 -1.94 3.47 -4.91
CA THR A 72 -3.09 2.75 -4.32
C THR A 72 -4.38 3.06 -5.06
N ASN A 73 -4.63 4.34 -5.35
CA ASN A 73 -5.78 4.77 -6.14
C ASN A 73 -5.74 4.18 -7.55
N THR A 74 -4.57 4.23 -8.20
CA THR A 74 -4.37 3.67 -9.54
C THR A 74 -4.74 2.19 -9.58
N ILE A 75 -4.19 1.39 -8.64
CA ILE A 75 -4.48 -0.05 -8.54
C ILE A 75 -5.98 -0.30 -8.37
N LYS A 76 -6.65 0.46 -7.49
CA LYS A 76 -8.08 0.30 -7.24
C LYS A 76 -8.96 0.70 -8.43
N CYS A 77 -8.53 1.67 -9.22
CA CYS A 77 -9.30 2.15 -10.37
C CYS A 77 -9.17 1.23 -11.60
N VAL A 78 -8.03 0.56 -11.78
CA VAL A 78 -7.76 -0.29 -12.96
C VAL A 78 -7.11 -1.63 -12.58
N PRO A 79 -7.74 -2.42 -11.69
CA PRO A 79 -7.13 -3.65 -11.15
C PRO A 79 -6.76 -4.67 -12.23
N ASP A 80 -7.52 -4.74 -13.32
CA ASP A 80 -7.29 -5.70 -14.41
C ASP A 80 -6.11 -5.34 -15.32
N GLN A 81 -5.57 -4.12 -15.19
CA GLN A 81 -4.52 -3.60 -16.07
C GLN A 81 -3.15 -3.54 -15.39
N ILE A 82 -3.05 -4.00 -14.14
CA ILE A 82 -1.80 -3.90 -13.37
C ILE A 82 -0.89 -5.12 -13.50
N GLN A 83 -1.31 -6.19 -14.19
CA GLN A 83 -0.55 -7.44 -14.31
C GLN A 83 0.91 -7.19 -14.69
N ASP A 84 1.13 -6.41 -15.76
CA ASP A 84 2.47 -6.10 -16.29
C ASP A 84 3.28 -5.18 -15.36
N GLN A 85 2.61 -4.52 -14.41
CA GLN A 85 3.23 -3.60 -13.45
C GLN A 85 3.48 -4.24 -12.08
N MET A 86 3.04 -5.48 -11.84
CA MET A 86 3.13 -6.11 -10.51
C MET A 86 4.56 -6.23 -10.00
N CYS A 87 5.50 -6.63 -10.84
CA CYS A 87 6.91 -6.70 -10.46
C CYS A 87 7.45 -5.33 -10.00
N THR A 88 7.05 -4.25 -10.67
CA THR A 88 7.43 -2.87 -10.32
C THR A 88 6.78 -2.43 -9.02
N LEU A 89 5.49 -2.71 -8.82
CA LEU A 89 4.74 -2.39 -7.61
C LEU A 89 5.31 -3.09 -6.36
N ILE A 90 5.61 -4.38 -6.47
CA ILE A 90 6.24 -5.16 -5.39
C ILE A 90 7.66 -4.65 -5.11
N SER A 91 8.42 -4.31 -6.16
CA SER A 91 9.74 -3.70 -6.00
C SER A 91 9.65 -2.36 -5.25
N ILE A 92 8.68 -1.50 -5.58
CA ILE A 92 8.45 -0.24 -4.85
C ILE A 92 8.22 -0.49 -3.36
N SER A 93 7.36 -1.47 -3.02
CA SER A 93 7.15 -1.84 -1.62
C SER A 93 8.45 -2.28 -0.94
N LYS A 94 9.25 -3.12 -1.62
CA LYS A 94 10.54 -3.60 -1.12
C LYS A 94 11.51 -2.45 -0.83
N GLU A 95 11.69 -1.52 -1.76
CA GLU A 95 12.62 -0.38 -1.60
C GLU A 95 12.25 0.47 -0.37
N ILE A 96 10.96 0.74 -0.20
CA ILE A 96 10.44 1.52 0.94
C ILE A 96 10.63 0.74 2.24
N THR A 97 10.32 -0.56 2.26
CA THR A 97 10.52 -1.41 3.44
C THR A 97 12.00 -1.48 3.83
N TYR A 98 12.90 -1.71 2.86
CA TYR A 98 14.33 -1.76 3.11
C TYR A 98 14.83 -0.47 3.74
N SER A 99 14.52 0.67 3.13
CA SER A 99 14.89 1.99 3.65
C SER A 99 14.32 2.25 5.04
N PHE A 100 13.07 1.86 5.30
CA PHE A 100 12.42 2.03 6.59
C PHE A 100 13.13 1.22 7.69
N LEU A 101 13.40 -0.06 7.45
CA LEU A 101 14.04 -0.95 8.43
C LEU A 101 15.50 -0.58 8.73
N HIS A 102 16.18 0.12 7.81
CA HIS A 102 17.58 0.53 7.95
C HIS A 102 17.77 2.03 8.24
N SER A 103 16.67 2.77 8.45
CA SER A 103 16.71 4.17 8.87
C SER A 103 16.79 4.31 10.39
N THR A 104 17.49 5.34 10.90
CA THR A 104 17.65 5.58 12.34
C THR A 104 16.33 5.97 13.01
N SER A 105 15.97 5.27 14.08
CA SER A 105 14.65 5.29 14.73
C SER A 105 14.26 6.58 15.47
N LEU A 106 15.17 7.54 15.64
CA LEU A 106 15.00 8.63 16.61
C LEU A 106 14.27 9.88 16.08
N ASP A 107 14.01 10.01 14.78
CA ASP A 107 13.60 11.32 14.20
C ASP A 107 12.38 11.28 13.25
N HIS A 108 11.61 10.19 13.24
CA HIS A 108 10.49 10.06 12.31
C HIS A 108 9.14 10.29 12.99
N ALA A 109 8.68 11.55 12.95
CA ALA A 109 7.29 11.89 13.26
C ALA A 109 6.28 11.18 12.31
N PHE A 110 6.75 10.66 11.15
CA PHE A 110 5.92 10.05 10.11
C PHE A 110 6.53 8.73 9.61
N ARG A 111 5.73 7.66 9.56
CA ARG A 111 6.07 6.35 8.98
C ARG A 111 5.50 6.23 7.56
N PRO A 112 6.08 5.42 6.66
CA PRO A 112 5.51 5.22 5.33
C PRO A 112 4.14 4.53 5.40
N HIS A 113 3.16 5.07 4.69
CA HIS A 113 1.80 4.54 4.64
C HIS A 113 1.67 3.32 3.70
N LEU A 114 2.44 2.25 3.99
CA LEU A 114 2.57 1.07 3.12
C LEU A 114 1.36 0.14 3.14
N PHE A 115 0.63 0.05 4.26
CA PHE A 115 -0.44 -0.93 4.43
C PHE A 115 -1.51 -0.86 3.33
N PRO A 116 -2.13 0.29 3.01
CA PRO A 116 -3.17 0.32 1.98
C PRO A 116 -2.66 0.04 0.59
N PHE A 117 -1.39 0.34 0.32
CA PHE A 117 -0.74 0.02 -0.94
C PHE A 117 -0.58 -1.50 -1.10
N VAL A 118 0.01 -2.17 -0.11
CA VAL A 118 0.14 -3.64 -0.11
C VAL A 118 -1.22 -4.32 -0.15
N ASN A 119 -2.20 -3.84 0.63
CA ASN A 119 -3.56 -4.37 0.62
C ASN A 119 -4.23 -4.21 -0.75
N ALA A 120 -4.02 -3.10 -1.47
CA ALA A 120 -4.54 -2.93 -2.82
C ALA A 120 -3.91 -3.93 -3.81
N ILE A 121 -2.60 -4.18 -3.71
CA ILE A 121 -1.91 -5.20 -4.51
C ILE A 121 -2.48 -6.59 -4.18
N SER A 122 -2.64 -6.92 -2.90
CA SER A 122 -3.19 -8.21 -2.46
C SER A 122 -4.62 -8.43 -2.97
N LYS A 123 -5.46 -7.39 -2.96
CA LYS A 123 -6.81 -7.47 -3.53
C LYS A 123 -6.79 -7.66 -5.04
N ALA A 124 -5.82 -7.11 -5.76
CA ALA A 124 -5.73 -7.31 -7.20
C ALA A 124 -5.45 -8.79 -7.57
N PHE A 125 -4.68 -9.53 -6.76
CA PHE A 125 -4.56 -10.99 -6.91
C PHE A 125 -5.88 -11.72 -6.71
N GLN A 126 -6.75 -11.23 -5.81
CA GLN A 126 -8.10 -11.78 -5.63
C GLN A 126 -9.03 -11.44 -6.81
N SER A 127 -8.77 -10.33 -7.51
CA SER A 127 -9.60 -9.84 -8.61
C SER A 127 -9.20 -10.34 -9.99
N GLY A 128 -8.05 -11.02 -10.16
CA GLY A 128 -7.69 -11.64 -11.43
C GLY A 128 -6.20 -11.62 -11.79
N VAL A 129 -5.35 -10.93 -11.03
CA VAL A 129 -3.91 -10.97 -11.27
C VAL A 129 -3.37 -12.37 -10.98
N THR A 130 -2.64 -12.92 -11.94
CA THR A 130 -2.06 -14.26 -11.85
C THR A 130 -0.65 -14.21 -11.26
N LEU A 131 -0.38 -15.12 -10.31
CA LEU A 131 0.96 -15.31 -9.75
C LEU A 131 1.81 -16.13 -10.74
N ASN A 132 2.80 -15.47 -11.35
CA ASN A 132 3.82 -16.11 -12.20
C ASN A 132 5.19 -16.15 -11.49
N ILE A 133 6.19 -16.76 -12.13
CA ILE A 133 7.53 -16.92 -11.53
C ILE A 133 8.22 -15.57 -11.25
N GLU A 134 8.09 -14.59 -12.15
CA GLU A 134 8.74 -13.28 -11.99
C GLU A 134 8.17 -12.51 -10.79
N ILE A 135 6.84 -12.48 -10.68
CA ILE A 135 6.13 -11.89 -9.55
C ILE A 135 6.50 -12.61 -8.26
N PHE A 136 6.51 -13.96 -8.28
CA PHE A 136 6.86 -14.75 -7.10
C PHE A 136 8.30 -14.46 -6.65
N LEU A 137 9.25 -14.37 -7.57
CA LEU A 137 10.63 -13.99 -7.27
C LEU A 137 10.73 -12.59 -6.64
N LYS A 138 9.91 -11.63 -7.09
CA LYS A 138 9.85 -10.29 -6.47
C LYS A 138 9.26 -10.32 -5.07
N ILE A 139 8.27 -11.16 -4.82
CA ILE A 139 7.76 -11.39 -3.47
C ILE A 139 8.84 -12.05 -2.60
N SER A 140 9.55 -13.07 -3.10
CA SER A 140 10.66 -13.71 -2.37
C SER A 140 11.77 -12.73 -2.03
N GLU A 141 12.20 -11.92 -3.00
CA GLU A 141 13.20 -10.86 -2.78
C GLU A 141 12.77 -9.85 -1.70
N HIS A 142 11.47 -9.62 -1.51
CA HIS A 142 10.92 -8.78 -0.46
C HIS A 142 10.89 -9.55 0.88
N CYS A 143 10.39 -10.79 0.88
CA CYS A 143 10.42 -11.68 2.03
C CYS A 143 11.82 -11.81 2.67
N SER A 144 12.89 -11.87 1.87
CA SER A 144 14.27 -11.95 2.39
C SER A 144 14.68 -10.78 3.29
N ILE A 145 14.13 -9.58 3.07
CA ILE A 145 14.43 -8.41 3.92
C ILE A 145 13.45 -8.26 5.09
N GLY A 146 12.40 -9.08 5.14
CA GLY A 146 11.28 -8.97 6.08
C GLY A 146 10.27 -7.89 5.65
N PHE A 147 9.30 -7.62 6.52
CA PHE A 147 8.23 -6.66 6.23
C PHE A 147 8.23 -5.46 7.18
N ALA A 148 7.87 -4.30 6.64
CA ALA A 148 7.38 -3.21 7.47
C ALA A 148 6.03 -3.63 8.08
N PRO A 149 5.62 -3.07 9.25
CA PRO A 149 4.38 -3.46 9.91
C PRO A 149 3.19 -3.48 8.95
N PHE A 150 2.50 -4.63 8.89
CA PHE A 150 1.30 -4.89 8.08
C PHE A 150 1.49 -4.86 6.56
N ALA A 151 2.70 -4.69 6.06
CA ALA A 151 3.01 -4.62 4.64
C ALA A 151 3.42 -5.99 4.05
N SER A 152 2.86 -7.09 4.56
CA SER A 152 3.24 -8.46 4.19
C SER A 152 2.54 -8.96 2.92
N PHE A 153 3.30 -9.62 2.06
CA PHE A 153 2.80 -10.38 0.90
C PHE A 153 2.61 -11.88 1.19
N LEU A 154 2.88 -12.35 2.42
CA LEU A 154 2.64 -13.75 2.80
C LEU A 154 1.20 -14.21 2.49
N PRO A 155 0.14 -13.42 2.75
CA PRO A 155 -1.21 -13.88 2.46
C PRO A 155 -1.49 -14.11 0.97
N VAL A 156 -0.82 -13.37 0.09
CA VAL A 156 -0.92 -13.57 -1.38
C VAL A 156 -0.34 -14.93 -1.76
N ILE A 157 0.84 -15.28 -1.25
CA ILE A 157 1.50 -16.54 -1.60
C ILE A 157 0.90 -17.75 -0.86
N THR A 158 0.34 -17.57 0.34
CA THR A 158 -0.40 -18.61 1.05
C THR A 158 -1.72 -18.95 0.37
N SER A 159 -2.50 -17.94 -0.04
CA SER A 159 -3.74 -18.16 -0.80
C SER A 159 -3.49 -18.81 -2.18
N ASN A 160 -2.29 -18.65 -2.73
CA ASN A 160 -1.86 -19.25 -4.01
C ASN A 160 -0.89 -20.43 -3.85
N LEU A 161 -0.93 -21.16 -2.72
CA LEU A 161 0.12 -22.13 -2.39
C LEU A 161 0.33 -23.22 -3.44
N LYS A 162 -0.75 -23.75 -4.05
CA LYS A 162 -0.62 -24.76 -5.12
C LYS A 162 0.19 -24.22 -6.30
N THR A 163 -0.07 -22.98 -6.69
CA THR A 163 0.68 -22.28 -7.73
C THR A 163 2.13 -22.09 -7.31
N VAL A 164 2.38 -21.66 -6.07
CA VAL A 164 3.75 -21.50 -5.52
C VAL A 164 4.54 -22.81 -5.58
N ILE A 165 3.97 -23.92 -5.12
CA ILE A 165 4.62 -25.24 -5.15
C ILE A 165 4.95 -25.65 -6.60
N ASN A 166 4.02 -25.42 -7.52
CA ASN A 166 4.23 -25.70 -8.94
C ASN A 166 5.34 -24.82 -9.53
N LEU A 167 5.36 -23.52 -9.21
CA LEU A 167 6.40 -22.59 -9.67
C LEU A 167 7.79 -23.03 -9.18
N ILE A 168 7.94 -23.36 -7.89
CA ILE A 168 9.21 -23.85 -7.33
C ILE A 168 9.62 -25.17 -7.98
N SER A 169 8.68 -26.08 -8.16
CA SER A 169 8.93 -27.42 -8.70
C SER A 169 9.33 -27.41 -10.18
N SER A 170 8.91 -26.39 -10.94
CA SER A 170 9.07 -26.32 -12.40
C SER A 170 10.08 -25.28 -12.87
N CYS A 171 10.47 -24.32 -12.04
CA CYS A 171 11.37 -23.24 -12.45
C CYS A 171 12.80 -23.70 -12.78
N ASP A 172 13.54 -22.83 -13.46
CA ASP A 172 14.96 -23.03 -13.74
C ASP A 172 15.80 -22.97 -12.46
N SER A 173 16.85 -23.80 -12.42
CA SER A 173 17.74 -23.91 -11.25
C SER A 173 18.43 -22.60 -10.86
N GLN A 174 18.60 -21.67 -11.80
CA GLN A 174 19.14 -20.33 -11.55
C GLN A 174 18.31 -19.51 -10.56
N TYR A 175 17.03 -19.84 -10.37
CA TYR A 175 16.13 -19.12 -9.47
C TYR A 175 16.14 -19.65 -8.03
N TYR A 176 16.65 -20.86 -7.80
CA TYR A 176 16.67 -21.46 -6.46
C TYR A 176 17.36 -20.63 -5.39
N PRO A 177 18.50 -19.95 -5.63
CA PRO A 177 19.08 -19.05 -4.63
C PRO A 177 18.07 -18.04 -4.11
N LYS A 178 17.44 -17.27 -5.00
CA LYS A 178 16.45 -16.23 -4.64
C LYS A 178 15.21 -16.78 -3.93
N LEU A 179 14.83 -18.02 -4.23
CA LEU A 179 13.70 -18.71 -3.60
C LEU A 179 14.06 -19.33 -2.25
N ALA A 180 15.35 -19.53 -1.96
CA ALA A 180 15.84 -20.05 -0.69
C ALA A 180 16.26 -18.94 0.28
N ASP A 181 16.73 -17.79 -0.22
CA ASP A 181 17.14 -16.62 0.58
C ASP A 181 16.16 -16.28 1.73
N PRO A 182 14.83 -16.33 1.56
CA PRO A 182 13.91 -16.00 2.66
C PRO A 182 13.90 -16.98 3.84
N ILE A 183 14.59 -18.13 3.77
CA ILE A 183 14.83 -19.01 4.93
C ILE A 183 15.67 -18.28 6.01
N GLU A 184 16.46 -17.29 5.60
CA GLU A 184 17.27 -16.44 6.49
C GLU A 184 16.59 -15.10 6.79
N SER A 185 15.29 -14.97 6.51
CA SER A 185 14.56 -13.74 6.77
C SER A 185 14.57 -13.39 8.27
N PRO A 186 14.68 -12.10 8.62
CA PRO A 186 14.49 -11.65 10.01
C PRO A 186 13.04 -11.81 10.50
N ASP A 187 12.09 -12.06 9.59
CA ASP A 187 10.68 -12.27 9.91
C ASP A 187 10.41 -13.77 10.09
N ILE A 188 9.97 -14.17 11.29
CA ILE A 188 9.79 -15.58 11.64
C ILE A 188 8.65 -16.25 10.85
N ASP A 189 7.60 -15.50 10.49
CA ASP A 189 6.49 -16.05 9.71
C ASP A 189 6.91 -16.27 8.26
N VAL A 190 7.77 -15.40 7.72
CA VAL A 190 8.42 -15.61 6.43
C VAL A 190 9.27 -16.87 6.45
N THR A 191 10.14 -16.98 7.44
CA THR A 191 11.05 -18.13 7.57
C THR A 191 10.26 -19.43 7.70
N PHE A 192 9.18 -19.45 8.49
CA PHE A 192 8.29 -20.61 8.59
C PHE A 192 7.62 -20.95 7.25
N PHE A 193 7.11 -19.95 6.52
CA PHE A 193 6.52 -20.14 5.20
C PHE A 193 7.51 -20.80 4.25
N TYR A 194 8.72 -20.25 4.12
CA TYR A 194 9.70 -20.75 3.16
C TYR A 194 10.26 -22.12 3.54
N VAL A 195 10.52 -22.38 4.83
CA VAL A 195 10.85 -23.74 5.29
C VAL A 195 9.75 -24.74 4.91
N SER A 196 8.49 -24.37 5.09
CA SER A 196 7.35 -25.23 4.78
C SER A 196 7.21 -25.51 3.28
N ILE A 197 7.30 -24.48 2.42
CA ILE A 197 7.15 -24.69 0.97
C ILE A 197 8.30 -25.50 0.39
N TRP A 198 9.53 -25.32 0.90
CA TRP A 198 10.68 -26.14 0.49
C TRP A 198 10.46 -27.60 0.90
N ALA A 199 10.04 -27.87 2.14
CA ALA A 199 9.75 -29.23 2.61
C ALA A 199 8.66 -29.91 1.76
N ILE A 200 7.60 -29.18 1.42
CA ILE A 200 6.53 -29.68 0.54
C ILE A 200 7.03 -29.93 -0.89
N SER A 201 7.90 -29.07 -1.40
CA SER A 201 8.40 -29.16 -2.78
C SER A 201 9.44 -30.27 -2.94
N MET A 202 10.02 -30.79 -1.85
CA MET A 202 11.05 -31.83 -1.92
C MET A 202 10.60 -33.13 -2.60
N LYS A 203 9.30 -33.47 -2.60
CA LYS A 203 8.80 -34.60 -3.40
C LYS A 203 9.20 -34.53 -4.88
N THR A 204 9.29 -33.32 -5.43
CA THR A 204 9.70 -33.08 -6.82
C THR A 204 11.19 -32.71 -6.88
N LEU A 205 11.63 -31.83 -5.97
CA LEU A 205 12.98 -31.25 -6.00
C LEU A 205 14.09 -32.23 -5.61
N ILE A 206 13.80 -33.34 -4.93
CA ILE A 206 14.83 -34.31 -4.52
C ILE A 206 15.61 -34.88 -5.72
N ASN A 207 15.01 -34.91 -6.90
CA ASN A 207 15.68 -35.35 -8.13
C ASN A 207 16.46 -34.23 -8.84
N ARG A 208 16.53 -33.03 -8.26
CA ARG A 208 17.22 -31.86 -8.81
C ARG A 208 18.45 -31.54 -7.93
N PRO A 209 19.66 -31.95 -8.32
CA PRO A 209 20.87 -31.73 -7.52
C PRO A 209 21.11 -30.25 -7.16
N SER A 210 20.77 -29.33 -8.07
CA SER A 210 20.89 -27.89 -7.80
C SER A 210 20.01 -27.43 -6.64
N ALA A 211 18.82 -27.99 -6.47
CA ALA A 211 17.93 -27.64 -5.36
C ALA A 211 18.53 -28.08 -4.01
N ILE A 212 19.09 -29.30 -3.97
CA ILE A 212 19.80 -29.83 -2.79
C ILE A 212 21.02 -28.97 -2.47
N GLN A 213 21.84 -28.62 -3.46
CA GLN A 213 23.00 -27.76 -3.26
C GLN A 213 22.65 -26.39 -2.69
N ILE A 214 21.51 -25.80 -3.08
CA ILE A 214 21.04 -24.55 -2.49
C ILE A 214 20.60 -24.75 -1.04
N LEU A 215 19.79 -25.77 -0.74
CA LEU A 215 19.40 -26.07 0.64
C LEU A 215 20.60 -26.35 1.56
N MET A 216 21.65 -27.00 1.04
CA MET A 216 22.88 -27.25 1.79
C MET A 216 23.53 -25.96 2.31
N LYS A 217 23.43 -24.84 1.58
CA LYS A 217 23.94 -23.54 2.02
C LYS A 217 23.23 -23.00 3.25
N HIS A 218 21.96 -23.38 3.45
CA HIS A 218 21.14 -22.93 4.58
C HIS A 218 21.08 -23.94 5.74
N THR A 219 21.88 -25.02 5.70
CA THR A 219 21.86 -26.07 6.74
C THR A 219 22.12 -25.55 8.14
N LYS A 220 22.98 -24.54 8.31
CA LYS A 220 23.22 -23.89 9.60
C LYS A 220 21.92 -23.28 10.15
N GLN A 221 21.26 -22.45 9.35
CA GLN A 221 19.98 -21.83 9.72
C GLN A 221 18.92 -22.88 10.03
N LEU A 222 18.80 -23.92 9.21
CA LEU A 222 17.85 -25.02 9.43
C LEU A 222 18.13 -25.78 10.74
N MET A 223 19.39 -26.00 11.10
CA MET A 223 19.75 -26.62 12.38
C MET A 223 19.38 -25.72 13.56
N GLU A 224 19.65 -24.42 13.48
CA GLU A 224 19.27 -23.45 14.51
C GLU A 224 17.75 -23.41 14.69
N LEU A 225 16.99 -23.32 13.60
CA LEU A 225 15.52 -23.35 13.62
C LEU A 225 14.96 -24.67 14.14
N SER A 226 15.61 -25.81 13.84
CA SER A 226 15.17 -27.11 14.34
C SER A 226 15.27 -27.27 15.87
N ASN A 227 16.14 -26.48 16.50
CA ASN A 227 16.36 -26.45 17.94
C ASN A 227 15.68 -25.25 18.62
N CYS A 228 14.93 -24.44 17.87
CA CYS A 228 14.17 -23.33 18.41
C CYS A 228 13.01 -23.85 19.29
N GLU A 229 12.61 -23.05 20.30
CA GLU A 229 11.48 -23.37 21.18
C GLU A 229 10.14 -23.53 20.43
N ASP A 230 10.03 -22.92 19.24
CA ASP A 230 8.87 -23.06 18.38
C ASP A 230 8.86 -24.42 17.69
N ALA A 231 8.17 -25.38 18.32
CA ALA A 231 8.01 -26.75 17.85
C ALA A 231 7.46 -26.87 16.42
N MET A 232 6.85 -25.81 15.86
CA MET A 232 6.38 -25.84 14.48
C MET A 232 7.52 -25.98 13.47
N PHE A 233 8.73 -25.48 13.79
CA PHE A 233 9.91 -25.56 12.93
C PHE A 233 10.63 -26.90 12.97
N HIS A 234 10.53 -27.63 14.08
CA HIS A 234 11.34 -28.82 14.34
C HIS A 234 11.25 -29.86 13.22
N GLU A 235 10.03 -30.32 12.95
CA GLU A 235 9.73 -31.36 11.99
C GLU A 235 10.10 -30.98 10.53
N PRO A 236 9.67 -29.83 9.97
CA PRO A 236 10.04 -29.47 8.60
C PRO A 236 11.54 -29.17 8.44
N CYS A 237 12.21 -28.59 9.45
CA CYS A 237 13.66 -28.36 9.37
C CYS A 237 14.44 -29.68 9.40
N GLN A 238 14.09 -30.60 10.30
CA GLN A 238 14.72 -31.93 10.34
C GLN A 238 14.50 -32.69 9.02
N PHE A 239 13.31 -32.61 8.44
CA PHE A 239 13.03 -33.21 7.15
C PHE A 239 13.90 -32.63 6.02
N LEU A 240 14.07 -31.30 5.96
CA LEU A 240 14.95 -30.65 4.99
C LEU A 240 16.42 -31.03 5.20
N LEU A 241 16.88 -31.13 6.45
CA LEU A 241 18.23 -31.58 6.79
C LEU A 241 18.47 -33.04 6.37
N PHE A 242 17.46 -33.90 6.54
CA PHE A 242 17.49 -35.26 6.02
C PHE A 242 17.62 -35.27 4.50
N CYS A 243 16.84 -34.46 3.79
CA CYS A 243 16.93 -34.33 2.33
C CYS A 243 18.33 -33.92 1.86
N CYS A 244 19.03 -33.04 2.60
CA CYS A 244 20.39 -32.60 2.26
C CYS A 244 21.45 -33.70 2.36
N ARG A 245 21.17 -34.79 3.11
CA ARG A 245 22.11 -35.89 3.38
C ARG A 245 21.67 -37.21 2.76
N ALA A 246 20.50 -37.24 2.15
CA ALA A 246 19.89 -38.46 1.68
C ALA A 246 20.63 -39.05 0.47
N LEU A 247 20.72 -40.37 0.46
CA LEU A 247 21.19 -41.13 -0.68
C LEU A 247 20.06 -41.32 -1.69
N GLN A 248 20.42 -41.62 -2.95
CA GLN A 248 19.43 -41.84 -4.02
C GLN A 248 18.41 -42.95 -3.68
N SER A 249 18.83 -43.98 -2.94
CA SER A 249 17.98 -45.06 -2.45
C SER A 249 16.88 -44.59 -1.47
N GLN A 250 17.02 -43.42 -0.87
CA GLN A 250 16.07 -42.84 0.10
C GLN A 250 15.10 -41.84 -0.55
N HIS A 251 15.19 -41.60 -1.88
CA HIS A 251 14.33 -40.62 -2.55
C HIS A 251 12.83 -40.97 -2.48
N GLU A 252 12.47 -42.26 -2.51
CA GLU A 252 11.06 -42.66 -2.36
C GLU A 252 10.54 -42.43 -0.94
N GLU A 253 11.37 -42.66 0.08
CA GLU A 253 11.03 -42.32 1.47
C GLU A 253 10.80 -40.81 1.63
N ILE A 254 11.63 -39.98 1.00
CA ILE A 254 11.47 -38.52 0.99
C ILE A 254 10.16 -38.11 0.34
N LYS A 255 9.80 -38.69 -0.81
CA LYS A 255 8.53 -38.41 -1.48
C LYS A 255 7.34 -38.76 -0.59
N GLN A 256 7.38 -39.92 0.07
CA GLN A 256 6.34 -40.35 0.99
C GLN A 256 6.22 -39.39 2.19
N LYS A 257 7.33 -39.08 2.86
CA LYS A 257 7.36 -38.13 3.99
C LYS A 257 6.89 -36.73 3.59
N SER A 258 7.31 -36.21 2.43
CA SER A 258 6.85 -34.91 1.92
C SER A 258 5.33 -34.89 1.70
N ASN A 259 4.75 -35.97 1.18
CA ASN A 259 3.28 -36.09 1.04
C ASN A 259 2.55 -36.15 2.39
N LEU A 260 3.16 -36.76 3.42
CA LEU A 260 2.61 -36.78 4.78
C LEU A 260 2.69 -35.41 5.46
N LEU A 261 3.77 -34.66 5.22
CA LEU A 261 3.97 -33.32 5.77
C LEU A 261 3.06 -32.26 5.12
N LEU A 262 2.71 -32.43 3.84
CA LEU A 262 1.89 -31.47 3.10
C LEU A 262 0.62 -31.03 3.83
N PRO A 263 -0.31 -31.93 4.24
CA PRO A 263 -1.54 -31.52 4.93
C PRO A 263 -1.25 -30.83 6.27
N ILE A 264 -0.25 -31.31 7.03
CA ILE A 264 0.12 -30.77 8.34
C ILE A 264 0.64 -29.34 8.20
N LEU A 265 1.60 -29.12 7.29
CA LEU A 265 2.19 -27.81 7.05
C LEU A 265 1.15 -26.85 6.45
N MET A 266 0.25 -27.35 5.61
CA MET A 266 -0.85 -26.56 5.06
C MET A 266 -1.76 -25.99 6.15
N ASP A 267 -2.16 -26.82 7.11
CA ASP A 267 -3.01 -26.37 8.21
C ASP A 267 -2.27 -25.39 9.12
N ARG A 268 -0.98 -25.64 9.40
CA ARG A 268 -0.12 -24.73 10.16
C ARG A 268 0.05 -23.36 9.49
N LEU A 269 0.26 -23.33 8.16
CA LEU A 269 0.38 -22.08 7.40
C LEU A 269 -0.91 -21.27 7.43
N LYS A 270 -2.06 -21.92 7.23
CA LYS A 270 -3.38 -21.26 7.33
C LYS A 270 -3.67 -20.75 8.74
N PHE A 271 -3.30 -21.52 9.76
CA PHE A 271 -3.45 -21.10 11.15
C PHE A 271 -2.65 -19.83 11.44
N ARG A 272 -1.38 -19.76 11.03
CA ARG A 272 -0.56 -18.54 11.18
C ARG A 272 -1.10 -17.37 10.37
N GLU A 273 -1.51 -17.60 9.13
CA GLU A 273 -2.15 -16.58 8.31
C GLU A 273 -3.37 -15.97 9.04
N ASN A 274 -4.22 -16.79 9.64
CA ASN A 274 -5.36 -16.31 10.44
C ASN A 274 -4.93 -15.52 11.69
N LEU A 275 -3.83 -15.90 12.35
CA LEU A 275 -3.29 -15.11 13.47
C LEU A 275 -2.81 -13.74 13.01
N VAL A 276 -2.10 -13.67 11.88
CA VAL A 276 -1.64 -12.41 11.29
C VAL A 276 -2.82 -11.52 10.92
N TYR A 277 -3.86 -12.07 10.27
CA TYR A 277 -5.08 -11.30 9.97
C TYR A 277 -5.79 -10.81 11.22
N LYS A 278 -5.92 -11.64 12.26
CA LYS A 278 -6.51 -11.22 13.54
C LYS A 278 -5.69 -10.13 14.21
N ALA A 279 -4.36 -10.21 14.17
CA ALA A 279 -3.48 -9.17 14.70
C ALA A 279 -3.66 -7.84 13.95
N ILE A 280 -3.72 -7.90 12.61
CA ILE A 280 -4.03 -6.74 11.75
C ILE A 280 -5.40 -6.16 12.13
N GLU A 281 -6.45 -6.98 12.22
CA GLU A 281 -7.80 -6.53 12.57
C GLU A 281 -7.87 -5.92 13.97
N SER A 282 -7.28 -6.56 14.97
CA SER A 282 -7.24 -6.06 16.35
C SER A 282 -6.51 -4.74 16.44
N GLN A 283 -5.40 -4.56 15.73
CA GLN A 283 -4.69 -3.28 15.72
C GLN A 283 -5.40 -2.23 14.87
N MET A 284 -6.08 -2.60 13.78
CA MET A 284 -6.98 -1.68 13.08
C MET A 284 -8.13 -1.21 13.99
N LYS A 285 -8.62 -2.07 14.89
CA LYS A 285 -9.59 -1.73 15.93
C LYS A 285 -8.98 -0.90 17.07
N GLU A 286 -7.76 -1.20 17.53
CA GLU A 286 -7.06 -0.36 18.53
C GLU A 286 -6.71 1.03 17.97
N THR A 287 -6.41 1.12 16.67
CA THR A 287 -6.25 2.39 15.95
C THR A 287 -7.60 3.13 15.81
N GLN A 288 -8.73 2.43 15.94
CA GLN A 288 -10.07 3.02 16.06
C GLN A 288 -10.44 3.38 17.51
N GLU A 289 -9.91 2.67 18.53
CA GLU A 289 -10.28 2.86 19.95
C GLU A 289 -9.55 3.99 20.68
N LYS A 290 -8.42 4.48 20.16
CA LYS A 290 -7.93 5.83 20.46
C LYS A 290 -8.21 6.72 19.27
N PRO A 291 -9.27 7.54 19.26
CA PRO A 291 -9.50 8.45 18.17
C PRO A 291 -8.40 9.52 18.19
N LYS A 292 -7.34 9.31 17.40
CA LYS A 292 -6.97 10.38 16.48
C LYS A 292 -7.94 10.24 15.33
N THR A 293 -9.10 10.85 15.48
CA THR A 293 -10.15 10.93 14.47
C THR A 293 -9.54 11.54 13.21
N PHE A 294 -9.26 10.70 12.21
CA PHE A 294 -9.06 11.14 10.83
C PHE A 294 -10.44 11.12 10.18
N MET A 295 -11.19 12.22 10.29
CA MET A 295 -12.55 12.30 9.75
C MET A 295 -12.48 12.77 8.29
N VAL A 296 -12.70 11.85 7.34
CA VAL A 296 -13.17 12.29 6.02
C VAL A 296 -14.64 12.68 6.16
N GLN A 297 -14.91 13.92 6.51
CA GLN A 297 -16.29 14.40 6.61
C GLN A 297 -16.87 14.56 5.23
N ARG A 298 -18.07 14.02 5.00
CA ARG A 298 -18.79 14.16 3.72
C ARG A 298 -20.18 14.69 3.96
N THR A 299 -20.58 15.69 3.19
CA THR A 299 -21.94 16.23 3.26
C THR A 299 -22.36 16.70 1.88
N VAL A 300 -23.61 16.43 1.52
CA VAL A 300 -24.15 16.92 0.25
C VAL A 300 -24.62 18.36 0.45
N VAL A 301 -24.00 19.28 -0.28
CA VAL A 301 -24.20 20.73 -0.19
C VAL A 301 -24.60 21.30 -1.53
N GLU A 302 -25.11 22.54 -1.56
CA GLU A 302 -25.20 23.31 -2.79
C GLU A 302 -24.07 24.34 -2.84
N VAL A 303 -23.38 24.46 -3.97
CA VAL A 303 -22.33 25.48 -4.16
C VAL A 303 -22.74 26.44 -5.27
N LEU A 304 -22.57 27.73 -5.04
CA LEU A 304 -22.84 28.76 -6.02
C LEU A 304 -21.73 28.78 -7.08
N GLN A 305 -22.07 28.44 -8.32
CA GLN A 305 -21.18 28.59 -9.46
C GLN A 305 -21.43 29.90 -10.19
N LYS A 306 -20.43 30.77 -10.26
CA LYS A 306 -20.43 31.98 -11.11
C LYS A 306 -19.85 31.62 -12.48
N LYS A 307 -20.66 31.70 -13.56
CA LYS A 307 -20.22 31.60 -14.96
C LYS A 307 -20.52 32.90 -15.69
N GLY A 308 -19.53 33.79 -15.77
CA GLY A 308 -19.71 35.12 -16.35
C GLY A 308 -20.67 35.96 -15.49
N ARG A 309 -21.76 36.48 -16.09
CA ARG A 309 -22.79 37.27 -15.39
C ARG A 309 -23.88 36.41 -14.72
N ASN A 310 -23.90 35.11 -14.95
CA ASN A 310 -24.92 34.20 -14.43
C ASN A 310 -24.39 33.39 -13.24
N SER A 311 -25.17 33.34 -12.16
CA SER A 311 -24.88 32.54 -10.96
C SER A 311 -25.96 31.48 -10.79
N LYS A 312 -25.56 30.23 -10.54
CA LYS A 312 -26.48 29.12 -10.26
C LYS A 312 -25.97 28.23 -9.14
N TRP A 313 -26.88 27.85 -8.24
CA TRP A 313 -26.64 26.82 -7.24
C TRP A 313 -26.66 25.44 -7.88
N LYS A 314 -25.69 24.60 -7.52
CA LYS A 314 -25.62 23.20 -7.95
C LYS A 314 -25.24 22.33 -6.77
N GLN A 315 -25.72 21.10 -6.78
CA GLN A 315 -25.46 20.13 -5.71
C GLN A 315 -24.08 19.48 -5.89
N PHE A 316 -23.31 19.42 -4.80
CA PHE A 316 -22.00 18.79 -4.70
C PHE A 316 -21.90 17.92 -3.45
N GLU A 317 -20.96 16.99 -3.43
CA GLU A 317 -20.47 16.39 -2.19
C GLU A 317 -19.29 17.22 -1.69
N LEU A 318 -19.42 17.84 -0.52
CA LEU A 318 -18.35 18.49 0.24
C LEU A 318 -17.59 17.45 1.04
N ILE A 319 -16.26 17.50 1.00
CA ILE A 319 -15.36 16.56 1.64
C ILE A 319 -14.28 17.32 2.38
N LEU A 320 -14.08 17.01 3.67
CA LEU A 320 -12.93 17.45 4.46
C LEU A 320 -11.93 16.31 4.53
N ALA A 321 -10.68 16.55 4.13
CA ALA A 321 -9.59 15.61 4.29
C ALA A 321 -8.60 16.18 5.32
N ASP A 322 -8.85 15.87 6.60
CA ASP A 322 -8.17 16.45 7.76
C ASP A 322 -6.63 16.33 7.69
N GLU A 323 -6.09 15.14 7.35
CA GLU A 323 -4.65 14.92 7.26
C GLU A 323 -3.98 15.74 6.16
N ALA A 324 -4.65 15.83 5.01
CA ALA A 324 -4.15 16.62 3.88
C ALA A 324 -4.42 18.12 4.07
N LYS A 325 -5.22 18.48 5.08
CA LYS A 325 -5.75 19.82 5.30
C LYS A 325 -6.40 20.37 4.04
N ILE A 326 -7.27 19.58 3.41
CA ILE A 326 -7.97 19.94 2.17
C ILE A 326 -9.48 19.94 2.39
N LEU A 327 -10.16 20.99 1.96
CA LEU A 327 -11.59 21.06 1.75
C LEU A 327 -11.87 20.92 0.25
N LEU A 328 -12.64 19.92 -0.17
CA LEU A 328 -13.01 19.75 -1.58
C LEU A 328 -14.51 19.62 -1.77
N TRP A 329 -15.03 19.96 -2.95
CA TRP A 329 -16.39 19.59 -3.33
C TRP A 329 -16.50 19.18 -4.79
N THR A 330 -17.33 18.17 -5.08
CA THR A 330 -17.41 17.54 -6.41
C THR A 330 -18.77 16.91 -6.72
N THR A 331 -19.15 16.84 -8.00
CA THR A 331 -20.33 16.10 -8.49
C THR A 331 -19.88 14.68 -8.82
N HIS A 332 -20.17 13.72 -7.93
CA HIS A 332 -19.90 12.27 -7.88
C HIS A 332 -19.62 11.43 -9.16
N LYS A 333 -19.75 11.95 -10.39
CA LYS A 333 -19.60 11.20 -11.65
C LYS A 333 -18.33 11.49 -12.45
N ASN A 334 -17.56 12.54 -12.12
CA ASN A 334 -16.26 12.84 -12.73
C ASN A 334 -15.51 13.82 -11.83
N LEU A 335 -14.56 13.32 -11.05
CA LEU A 335 -14.14 13.91 -9.77
C LEU A 335 -13.65 15.38 -9.77
N LEU A 336 -13.31 16.02 -10.90
CA LEU A 336 -12.86 17.44 -10.89
C LEU A 336 -13.22 18.27 -12.15
N ARG A 337 -14.22 17.89 -12.95
CA ARG A 337 -14.64 18.78 -14.07
C ARG A 337 -15.44 20.01 -13.62
N GLU A 338 -16.19 19.89 -12.53
CA GLU A 338 -17.04 20.97 -11.98
C GLU A 338 -16.79 21.26 -10.49
N GLY A 339 -15.77 20.62 -9.88
CA GLY A 339 -15.46 20.72 -8.46
C GLY A 339 -14.27 21.64 -8.13
N VAL A 340 -14.05 21.91 -6.85
CA VAL A 340 -12.93 22.72 -6.34
C VAL A 340 -12.30 21.98 -5.17
N ALA A 341 -10.97 22.09 -5.03
CA ALA A 341 -10.23 21.64 -3.86
C ALA A 341 -9.39 22.81 -3.32
N LEU A 342 -9.59 23.15 -2.05
CA LEU A 342 -8.91 24.21 -1.32
C LEU A 342 -8.06 23.59 -0.23
N HIS A 343 -6.78 23.92 -0.17
CA HIS A 343 -6.02 23.62 1.03
C HIS A 343 -6.38 24.65 2.11
N MET A 344 -6.37 24.26 3.38
CA MET A 344 -6.75 25.14 4.49
C MET A 344 -5.89 26.41 4.54
N LYS A 345 -4.58 26.31 4.29
CA LYS A 345 -3.67 27.47 4.11
C LYS A 345 -4.12 28.49 3.05
N ASP A 346 -4.93 28.08 2.07
CA ASP A 346 -5.38 28.98 1.00
C ASP A 346 -6.62 29.80 1.43
N ILE A 347 -7.26 29.40 2.53
CA ILE A 347 -8.46 30.02 3.07
C ILE A 347 -8.06 31.15 4.03
N THR A 348 -8.51 32.36 3.74
CA THR A 348 -8.26 33.55 4.57
C THR A 348 -9.36 33.77 5.60
N GLU A 349 -10.60 33.47 5.24
CA GLU A 349 -11.76 33.73 6.08
C GLU A 349 -12.86 32.69 5.81
N VAL A 350 -13.47 32.21 6.88
CA VAL A 350 -14.67 31.36 6.83
C VAL A 350 -15.72 31.93 7.76
N LYS A 351 -16.86 32.34 7.20
CA LYS A 351 -17.97 32.90 7.97
C LYS A 351 -19.32 32.37 7.52
N ILE A 352 -20.22 32.19 8.47
CA ILE A 352 -21.63 31.96 8.18
C ILE A 352 -22.26 33.31 7.77
N ILE A 353 -22.99 33.31 6.67
CA ILE A 353 -23.80 34.45 6.25
C ILE A 353 -25.11 34.40 7.05
N PRO A 354 -25.47 35.45 7.80
CA PRO A 354 -26.74 35.48 8.53
C PRO A 354 -27.93 35.44 7.57
N ASN A 355 -28.88 34.54 7.84
CA ASN A 355 -30.20 34.56 7.21
C ASN A 355 -30.80 35.95 7.50
N ASN A 356 -31.11 36.74 6.46
CA ASN A 356 -31.61 38.14 6.43
C ASN A 356 -30.71 39.18 5.72
N ARG A 357 -29.54 38.81 5.19
CA ARG A 357 -28.77 39.71 4.31
C ARG A 357 -29.20 39.56 2.84
N LYS A 358 -29.42 40.68 2.14
CA LYS A 358 -29.68 40.74 0.68
C LYS A 358 -28.52 40.21 -0.20
N GLU A 359 -27.46 39.69 0.41
CA GLU A 359 -26.24 39.24 -0.29
C GLU A 359 -26.42 37.88 -0.98
N VAL A 360 -27.32 37.02 -0.49
CA VAL A 360 -27.49 35.63 -0.99
C VAL A 360 -28.96 35.20 -0.92
N ASP A 361 -29.42 34.41 -1.89
CA ASP A 361 -30.80 33.91 -2.04
C ASP A 361 -31.04 32.52 -1.39
N ARG A 362 -30.16 32.14 -0.45
CA ARG A 362 -30.21 30.84 0.27
C ARG A 362 -29.93 31.05 1.76
N ASP A 363 -30.57 30.23 2.57
CA ASP A 363 -30.27 30.10 4.00
C ASP A 363 -29.08 29.16 4.24
N ASN A 364 -28.51 29.20 5.44
CA ASN A 364 -27.50 28.24 5.91
C ASN A 364 -26.23 28.22 5.03
N VAL A 365 -25.70 29.41 4.72
CA VAL A 365 -24.58 29.57 3.79
C VAL A 365 -23.27 29.87 4.53
N ILE A 366 -22.23 29.09 4.24
CA ILE A 366 -20.85 29.42 4.57
C ILE A 366 -20.21 30.16 3.39
N LYS A 367 -19.58 31.30 3.69
CA LYS A 367 -18.71 32.03 2.79
C LYS A 367 -17.26 31.73 3.11
N ILE A 368 -16.53 31.26 2.10
CA ILE A 368 -15.10 30.98 2.16
C ILE A 368 -14.40 31.97 1.23
N ASN A 369 -13.50 32.77 1.79
CA ASN A 369 -12.61 33.64 1.04
C ASN A 369 -11.21 33.02 0.98
N THR A 370 -10.52 33.18 -0.15
CA THR A 370 -9.16 32.68 -0.33
C THR A 370 -8.15 33.81 -0.52
N HIS A 371 -6.86 33.50 -0.34
CA HIS A 371 -5.76 34.44 -0.63
C HIS A 371 -5.75 34.94 -2.08
N LYS A 372 -6.34 34.18 -3.01
CA LYS A 372 -6.48 34.55 -4.43
C LYS A 372 -7.67 35.48 -4.71
N LYS A 373 -8.33 35.99 -3.66
CA LYS A 373 -9.56 36.79 -3.73
C LYS A 373 -10.72 36.05 -4.40
N GLU A 374 -10.71 34.72 -4.36
CA GLU A 374 -11.85 33.91 -4.78
C GLU A 374 -12.83 33.79 -3.61
N GLU A 375 -14.11 33.82 -3.95
CA GLU A 375 -15.22 33.72 -3.00
C GLU A 375 -16.04 32.49 -3.37
N TYR A 376 -16.22 31.60 -2.39
CA TYR A 376 -17.07 30.42 -2.51
C TYR A 376 -18.21 30.49 -1.50
N LEU A 377 -19.43 30.25 -1.99
CA LEU A 377 -20.63 30.18 -1.17
C LEU A 377 -21.16 28.75 -1.19
N ILE A 378 -21.29 28.16 -0.01
CA ILE A 378 -21.69 26.77 0.19
C ILE A 378 -22.92 26.77 1.10
N ALA A 379 -24.06 26.31 0.58
CA ALA A 379 -25.32 26.20 1.30
C ALA A 379 -25.52 24.77 1.81
N PHE A 380 -25.94 24.67 3.07
CA PHE A 380 -26.21 23.40 3.76
C PHE A 380 -27.71 23.20 3.94
N LYS A 381 -28.14 21.95 4.17
CA LYS A 381 -29.56 21.66 4.38
C LYS A 381 -30.04 22.20 5.71
N THR A 382 -29.17 22.18 6.71
CA THR A 382 -29.51 22.62 8.08
C THR A 382 -28.50 23.60 8.65
N GLN A 383 -28.95 24.44 9.59
CA GLN A 383 -28.10 25.33 10.35
C GLN A 383 -27.07 24.55 11.20
N GLN A 384 -27.45 23.37 11.71
CA GLN A 384 -26.55 22.50 12.47
C GLN A 384 -25.36 22.03 11.63
N GLU A 385 -25.61 21.56 10.40
CA GLU A 385 -24.54 21.21 9.45
C GLU A 385 -23.63 22.41 9.16
N THR A 386 -24.21 23.59 8.99
CA THR A 386 -23.46 24.84 8.73
C THR A 386 -22.48 25.16 9.86
N ILE A 387 -22.96 25.12 11.11
CA ILE A 387 -22.14 25.41 12.30
C ILE A 387 -21.07 24.33 12.48
N GLN A 388 -21.43 23.06 12.30
CA GLN A 388 -20.49 21.95 12.38
C GLN A 388 -19.34 22.13 11.39
N TRP A 389 -19.64 22.37 10.11
CA TRP A 389 -18.64 22.55 9.07
C TRP A 389 -17.77 23.79 9.27
N GLN A 390 -18.33 24.90 9.73
CA GLN A 390 -17.54 26.08 10.10
C GLN A 390 -16.52 25.74 11.19
N ASN A 391 -16.96 25.08 12.27
CA ASN A 391 -16.11 24.74 13.41
C ASN A 391 -14.95 23.82 13.01
N LEU A 392 -15.21 22.86 12.12
CA LEU A 392 -14.18 21.93 11.64
C LEU A 392 -13.12 22.62 10.78
N ILE A 393 -13.57 23.48 9.88
CA ILE A 393 -12.64 24.26 9.05
C ILE A 393 -11.83 25.21 9.94
N HIS A 394 -12.45 25.89 10.91
CA HIS A 394 -11.74 26.73 11.89
C HIS A 394 -10.75 25.95 12.75
N ALA A 395 -11.11 24.75 13.22
CA ALA A 395 -10.22 23.89 13.98
C ALA A 395 -8.97 23.49 13.17
N LEU A 396 -9.13 23.22 11.87
CA LEU A 396 -7.99 22.94 10.99
C LEU A 396 -7.17 24.18 10.67
N LEU A 397 -7.80 25.36 10.53
CA LEU A 397 -7.11 26.63 10.34
C LEU A 397 -6.26 27.05 11.55
N ALA A 398 -6.71 26.75 12.78
CA ALA A 398 -5.98 27.06 14.00
C ALA A 398 -4.73 26.17 14.21
N ASN A 399 -4.63 25.05 13.51
CA ASN A 399 -3.53 24.08 13.59
C ASN A 399 -2.53 24.21 12.43
N ILE A 400 -2.52 25.36 11.76
CA ILE A 400 -1.66 25.73 10.62
C ILE A 400 -0.91 26.98 11.01
#